data_AF-A0A7R9MEN7-F1
#
_entry.id   AF-A0A7R9MEN7-F1
#
_cell.length_a   1.000
_cell.length_b   1.000
_cell.length_c   1.000
_cell.angle_alpha   90.00
_cell.angle_beta   90.00
_cell.angle_gamma   90.00
#
_symmetry.space_group_name_H-M   'P 1'
#
loop_
_entity.id
_entity.type
_entity.pdbx_description
1 polymer ?
#
loop_
_entity_poly.entity_id
_entity_poly.type
_entity_poly.pdbx_seq_one_letter_code
_entity_poly.pdbx_strand_id
1 'polypeptide(L)'
;MSFMYPIADHNSQLIHSQLSTEGILWFSNLTLSDPYLVLPFLTAVVNLTIVQVIVSQLMDKLLSHSLCHQNVCFASILHSNERLRKMEKKTKMHAILTNSARGLSVALIPIGLVMPASVCWYWFVSSTMGLCQTWVLHSKAFRQHIGVQSTHTNTN
;
A
#
# COMPACT_ATOMS: atom_id res chain seq x y z
N MET A 1 -19.22 20.32 7.17
CA MET A 1 -19.25 19.13 8.06
C MET A 1 -20.57 18.44 7.84
N SER A 2 -20.57 17.31 7.14
CA SER A 2 -21.78 16.56 6.83
C SER A 2 -22.18 15.77 8.07
N PHE A 3 -23.14 16.28 8.85
CA PHE A 3 -23.67 15.57 10.00
C PHE A 3 -24.60 14.47 9.51
N MET A 4 -24.22 13.21 9.72
CA MET A 4 -25.09 12.06 9.45
C MET A 4 -26.13 11.98 10.58
N TYR A 5 -27.34 12.49 10.34
CA TYR A 5 -28.41 12.41 11.34
C TYR A 5 -29.08 11.04 11.30
N PRO A 6 -29.24 10.34 12.44
CA PRO A 6 -29.88 9.03 12.46
C PRO A 6 -31.37 9.15 12.13
N ILE A 7 -31.91 8.15 11.41
CA ILE A 7 -33.35 7.96 11.24
C ILE A 7 -34.01 7.73 12.62
N ALA A 8 -35.27 8.13 12.77
CA ALA A 8 -36.05 8.08 14.03
C ALA A 8 -36.42 6.67 14.52
N ASP A 9 -35.65 5.65 14.14
CA ASP A 9 -35.81 4.28 14.61
C ASP A 9 -34.93 4.04 15.84
N HIS A 10 -35.46 3.29 16.81
CA HIS A 10 -34.75 3.00 18.07
C HIS A 10 -33.37 2.35 17.85
N ASN A 11 -33.28 1.37 16.93
CA ASN A 11 -32.03 0.66 16.63
C ASN A 11 -30.96 1.59 16.03
N SER A 12 -31.36 2.48 15.12
CA SER A 12 -30.46 3.41 14.45
C SER A 12 -29.89 4.45 15.41
N GLN A 13 -30.72 4.93 16.35
CA GLN A 13 -30.27 5.83 17.42
C GLN A 13 -29.31 5.12 18.39
N LEU A 14 -29.60 3.86 18.73
CA LEU A 14 -28.72 3.06 19.58
C LEU A 14 -27.33 2.89 18.95
N ILE A 15 -27.28 2.47 17.67
CA ILE A 15 -26.01 2.29 16.93
C ILE A 15 -25.25 3.62 16.82
N HIS A 16 -25.94 4.72 16.53
CA HIS A 16 -25.30 6.04 16.49
C HIS A 16 -24.73 6.47 17.85
N SER A 17 -25.47 6.22 18.94
CA SER A 17 -25.00 6.51 20.30
C SER A 17 -23.79 5.66 20.67
N GLN A 18 -23.78 4.38 20.30
CA GLN A 18 -22.64 3.48 20.52
C GLN A 18 -21.41 3.97 19.73
N LEU A 19 -21.53 4.24 18.43
CA LEU A 19 -20.43 4.75 17.59
C LEU A 19 -19.90 6.14 17.99
N SER A 20 -20.73 6.97 18.61
CA SER A 20 -20.33 8.29 19.11
C SER A 20 -19.61 8.24 20.45
N THR A 21 -19.75 7.16 21.22
CA THR A 21 -19.25 7.03 22.61
C THR A 21 -18.12 6.02 22.70
N GLU A 22 -18.17 4.96 21.89
CA GLU A 22 -17.19 3.88 21.80
C GLU A 22 -16.14 4.22 20.73
N GLY A 23 -15.08 4.91 21.17
CA GLY A 23 -13.92 5.20 20.33
C GLY A 23 -12.74 4.25 20.54
N ILE A 24 -11.75 4.33 19.65
CA ILE A 24 -10.49 3.57 19.77
C ILE A 24 -9.27 4.50 19.70
N LEU A 25 -8.29 4.22 20.56
CA LEU A 25 -6.98 4.90 20.65
C LEU A 25 -7.00 6.42 20.96
N TRP A 26 -7.30 7.28 19.99
CA TRP A 26 -7.20 8.76 20.10
C TRP A 26 -8.42 9.52 19.57
N PHE A 27 -9.41 8.82 19.01
CA PHE A 27 -10.67 9.41 18.55
C PHE A 27 -11.85 8.72 19.24
N SER A 28 -12.60 9.49 20.04
CA SER A 28 -13.75 9.00 20.82
C SER A 28 -15.03 8.87 20.00
N ASN A 29 -15.10 9.54 18.86
CA ASN A 29 -16.30 9.63 18.03
C ASN A 29 -15.99 9.14 16.61
N LEU A 30 -16.57 8.01 16.20
CA LEU A 30 -16.38 7.40 14.88
C LEU A 30 -17.29 8.01 13.79
N THR A 31 -18.27 8.81 14.18
CA THR A 31 -19.24 9.44 13.27
C THR A 31 -18.77 10.80 12.75
N LEU A 32 -17.81 11.42 13.43
CA LEU A 32 -17.17 12.66 13.02
C LEU A 32 -15.90 12.41 12.19
N SER A 33 -15.50 13.39 11.36
CA SER A 33 -14.19 13.38 10.71
C SER A 33 -13.08 13.55 11.73
N ASP A 34 -11.94 12.89 11.51
CA ASP A 34 -10.76 12.97 12.38
C ASP A 34 -10.19 14.41 12.39
N PRO A 35 -10.31 15.15 13.52
CA PRO A 35 -9.82 16.53 13.59
C PRO A 35 -8.29 16.60 13.64
N TYR A 36 -7.61 15.50 13.97
CA TYR A 36 -6.14 15.43 14.08
C TYR A 36 -5.46 14.94 12.81
N LEU A 37 -6.23 14.56 11.78
CA LEU A 37 -5.72 14.09 10.48
C LEU A 37 -4.75 12.89 10.56
N VAL A 38 -4.76 12.14 11.66
CA VAL A 38 -3.86 11.01 11.88
C VAL A 38 -4.29 9.82 11.04
N LEU A 39 -5.60 9.53 10.97
CA LEU A 39 -6.14 8.42 10.20
C LEU A 39 -5.88 8.55 8.69
N PRO A 40 -6.19 9.69 8.02
CA PRO A 40 -5.89 9.86 6.60
C PRO A 40 -4.39 9.75 6.29
N PHE A 41 -3.54 10.26 7.20
CA PHE A 41 -2.09 10.16 7.04
C PHE A 41 -1.60 8.72 7.12
N LEU A 42 -2.04 7.96 8.13
CA LEU A 42 -1.68 6.55 8.28
C LEU A 42 -2.16 5.70 7.10
N THR A 43 -3.39 5.90 6.64
CA THR A 43 -3.92 5.24 5.44
C THR A 43 -3.09 5.60 4.20
N ALA A 44 -2.67 6.85 4.05
CA ALA A 44 -1.80 7.26 2.95
C ALA A 44 -0.42 6.58 3.01
N VAL A 45 0.19 6.44 4.19
CA VAL A 45 1.46 5.74 4.39
C VAL A 45 1.36 4.25 4.05
N VAL A 46 0.29 3.57 4.49
CA VAL A 46 0.07 2.15 4.15
C VAL A 46 -0.15 1.99 2.65
N ASN A 47 -0.99 2.83 2.03
CA ASN A 47 -1.24 2.79 0.59
C ASN A 47 0.03 3.07 -0.23
N LEU A 48 0.88 4.00 0.23
CA LEU A 48 2.19 4.23 -0.37
C LEU A 48 3.09 2.99 -0.28
N THR A 49 3.11 2.34 0.87
CA THR A 49 3.87 1.09 1.07
C THR A 49 3.39 0.00 0.10
N ILE A 50 2.07 -0.12 -0.12
CA ILE A 50 1.50 -1.06 -1.10
C ILE A 50 2.02 -0.74 -2.52
N VAL A 51 1.96 0.52 -2.96
CA VAL A 51 2.45 0.92 -4.29
C VAL A 51 3.94 0.61 -4.44
N GLN A 52 4.73 0.91 -3.41
CA GLN A 52 6.16 0.63 -3.41
C GLN A 52 6.44 -0.87 -3.54
N VAL A 53 5.73 -1.71 -2.78
CA VAL A 53 5.85 -3.17 -2.86
C VAL A 53 5.49 -3.65 -4.27
N ILE A 54 4.37 -3.21 -4.84
CA ILE A 54 3.95 -3.60 -6.20
C ILE A 54 5.00 -3.20 -7.24
N VAL A 55 5.56 -1.99 -7.15
CA VAL A 55 6.58 -1.54 -8.11
C VAL A 55 7.88 -2.31 -7.95
N SER A 56 8.30 -2.64 -6.74
CA SER A 56 9.44 -3.53 -6.51
C SER A 56 9.22 -4.89 -7.17
N GLN A 57 8.04 -5.48 -7.04
CA GLN A 57 7.68 -6.77 -7.67
C GLN A 57 7.68 -6.71 -9.20
N LEU A 58 7.12 -5.64 -9.77
CA LEU A 58 7.10 -5.42 -11.21
C LEU A 58 8.52 -5.28 -11.76
N MET A 59 9.35 -4.50 -11.07
CA MET A 59 10.72 -4.23 -11.49
C MET A 59 11.57 -5.50 -11.50
N ASP A 60 11.38 -6.40 -10.54
CA ASP A 60 12.10 -7.67 -10.48
C ASP A 60 11.67 -8.62 -11.62
N LYS A 61 10.39 -8.64 -11.99
CA LYS A 61 9.91 -9.35 -13.20
C LYS A 61 10.52 -8.78 -14.49
N LEU A 62 10.53 -7.45 -14.64
CA LEU A 62 11.11 -6.78 -15.82
C LEU A 62 12.64 -6.99 -15.91
N LEU A 63 13.33 -6.99 -14.77
CA LEU A 63 14.76 -7.26 -14.68
C LEU A 63 15.08 -8.70 -15.11
N SER A 64 14.31 -9.68 -14.62
CA SER A 64 14.46 -11.10 -14.98
C SER A 64 14.27 -11.34 -16.48
N HIS A 65 13.31 -10.67 -17.12
CA HIS A 65 13.04 -10.82 -18.55
C HIS A 65 14.14 -10.23 -19.44
N SER A 66 14.79 -9.15 -18.99
CA SER A 66 15.92 -8.55 -19.73
C SER A 66 17.21 -9.38 -19.67
N LEU A 67 17.48 -10.06 -18.55
CA LEU A 67 18.72 -10.83 -18.38
C LEU A 67 18.73 -12.15 -19.16
N CYS A 68 17.57 -12.72 -19.47
CA CYS A 68 17.45 -13.96 -20.25
C CYS A 68 17.88 -13.80 -21.72
N HIS A 69 17.92 -12.58 -22.25
CA HIS A 69 18.18 -12.34 -23.68
C HIS A 69 19.65 -12.00 -24.02
N GLN A 70 20.55 -11.85 -23.04
CA GLN A 70 21.83 -11.17 -23.28
C GLN A 70 23.06 -11.99 -22.84
N ASN A 71 23.29 -13.14 -23.48
CA ASN A 71 24.56 -13.88 -23.43
C ASN A 71 25.46 -13.51 -24.64
N VAL A 72 26.42 -12.57 -24.51
CA VAL A 72 27.70 -12.55 -25.27
C VAL A 72 28.81 -11.79 -24.50
N CYS A 73 30.03 -12.35 -24.51
CA CYS A 73 31.20 -12.02 -23.68
C CYS A 73 31.93 -10.67 -23.99
N PHE A 74 31.62 -9.94 -25.07
CA PHE A 74 32.13 -8.57 -25.29
C PHE A 74 31.25 -7.49 -24.61
N ALA A 75 30.07 -7.88 -24.14
CA ALA A 75 29.09 -6.96 -23.55
C ALA A 75 29.52 -6.44 -22.17
N SER A 76 30.40 -7.09 -21.40
CA SER A 76 30.57 -6.78 -19.97
C SER A 76 30.95 -5.33 -19.61
N ILE A 77 31.73 -4.61 -20.44
CA ILE A 77 32.10 -3.20 -20.18
C ILE A 77 30.98 -2.24 -20.61
N LEU A 78 30.38 -2.42 -21.79
CA LEU A 78 29.21 -1.63 -22.23
C LEU A 78 27.97 -1.89 -21.35
N HIS A 79 27.81 -3.13 -20.91
CA HIS A 79 26.78 -3.61 -20.00
C HIS A 79 26.94 -3.05 -18.59
N SER A 80 28.15 -2.69 -18.15
CA SER A 80 28.34 -1.94 -16.89
C SER A 80 27.66 -0.57 -16.97
N ASN A 81 27.92 0.19 -18.05
CA ASN A 81 27.29 1.49 -18.27
C ASN A 81 25.77 1.41 -18.47
N GLU A 82 25.30 0.35 -19.13
CA GLU A 82 23.86 0.15 -19.36
C GLU A 82 23.12 -0.37 -18.13
N ARG A 83 23.76 -1.22 -17.31
CA ARG A 83 23.27 -1.60 -15.97
C ARG A 83 23.24 -0.40 -15.04
N LEU A 84 24.24 0.45 -15.04
CA LEU A 84 24.24 1.68 -14.24
C LEU A 84 23.12 2.63 -14.69
N ARG A 85 22.87 2.80 -15.99
CA ARG A 85 21.69 3.54 -16.49
C ARG A 85 20.36 2.88 -16.12
N LYS A 86 20.27 1.54 -16.14
CA LYS A 86 19.08 0.78 -15.69
C LYS A 86 18.86 0.90 -14.19
N MET A 87 19.91 0.85 -13.38
CA MET A 87 19.85 1.05 -11.93
C MET A 87 19.52 2.51 -11.61
N GLU A 88 20.09 3.49 -12.33
CA GLU A 88 19.79 4.91 -12.18
C GLU A 88 18.35 5.23 -12.60
N LYS A 89 17.84 4.63 -13.69
CA LYS A 89 16.42 4.70 -14.06
C LYS A 89 15.52 4.02 -13.02
N LYS A 90 15.91 2.84 -12.52
CA LYS A 90 15.19 2.11 -11.45
C LYS A 90 15.10 2.98 -10.19
N THR A 91 16.17 3.67 -9.83
CA THR A 91 16.25 4.58 -8.68
C THR A 91 15.47 5.88 -8.91
N LYS A 92 15.51 6.48 -10.11
CA LYS A 92 14.73 7.69 -10.43
C LYS A 92 13.24 7.42 -10.52
N MET A 93 12.82 6.30 -11.12
CA MET A 93 11.41 5.90 -11.15
C MET A 93 10.89 5.63 -9.74
N HIS A 94 11.69 4.96 -8.90
CA HIS A 94 11.37 4.76 -7.50
C HIS A 94 11.29 6.09 -6.74
N ALA A 95 12.25 6.99 -6.92
CA ALA A 95 12.27 8.31 -6.29
C ALA A 95 11.11 9.23 -6.73
N ILE A 96 10.77 9.25 -8.02
CA ILE A 96 9.64 10.02 -8.56
C ILE A 96 8.33 9.47 -8.00
N LEU A 97 8.16 8.15 -7.95
CA LEU A 97 6.96 7.52 -7.42
C LEU A 97 6.83 7.73 -5.89
N THR A 98 7.92 7.65 -5.15
CA THR A 98 7.92 7.96 -3.71
C THR A 98 7.65 9.44 -3.45
N ASN A 99 8.12 10.34 -4.31
CA ASN A 99 7.88 11.77 -4.17
C ASN A 99 6.45 12.17 -4.59
N SER A 100 5.89 11.55 -5.64
CA SER A 100 4.49 11.78 -6.04
C SER A 100 3.50 11.25 -5.00
N ALA A 101 3.85 10.15 -4.31
CA ALA A 101 3.04 9.65 -3.21
C ALA A 101 3.05 10.56 -1.97
N ARG A 102 4.12 11.33 -1.74
CA ARG A 102 4.11 12.42 -0.74
C ARG A 102 3.12 13.51 -1.14
N GLY A 103 3.07 13.86 -2.43
CA GLY A 103 2.05 14.77 -2.97
C GLY A 103 0.61 14.22 -2.85
N LEU A 104 0.41 12.93 -3.12
CA LEU A 104 -0.88 12.25 -2.98
C LEU A 104 -1.36 12.21 -1.52
N SER A 105 -0.44 12.04 -0.57
CA SER A 105 -0.75 12.09 0.86
C SER A 105 -1.27 13.46 1.27
N VAL A 106 -0.69 14.54 0.73
CA VAL A 106 -1.18 15.92 0.96
C VAL A 106 -2.54 16.14 0.28
N ALA A 107 -2.74 15.58 -0.91
CA ALA A 107 -4.02 15.67 -1.63
C ALA A 107 -5.16 14.87 -0.96
N LEU A 108 -4.85 13.84 -0.18
CA LEU A 108 -5.82 13.05 0.58
C LEU A 108 -6.33 13.74 1.85
N ILE A 109 -5.63 14.78 2.34
CA ILE A 109 -6.03 15.57 3.52
C ILE A 109 -7.44 16.17 3.35
N PRO A 110 -7.77 16.91 2.27
CA PRO A 110 -9.12 17.46 2.09
C PRO A 110 -10.20 16.38 1.95
N ILE A 111 -9.87 15.20 1.42
CA ILE A 111 -10.83 14.08 1.27
C ILE A 111 -11.12 13.44 2.64
N GLY A 112 -10.08 13.28 3.47
CA GLY A 112 -10.22 12.77 4.84
C GLY A 112 -11.07 13.67 5.75
N LEU A 113 -11.15 14.97 5.44
CA LEU A 113 -11.96 15.95 6.18
C LEU A 113 -13.46 15.89 5.86
N VAL A 114 -13.87 15.18 4.80
CA VAL A 114 -15.28 15.06 4.41
C VAL A 114 -15.88 13.71 4.85
N MET A 115 -15.02 12.73 5.13
CA MET A 115 -15.44 11.36 5.45
C MET A 115 -15.45 11.10 6.97
N PRO A 116 -16.39 10.28 7.48
CA PRO A 116 -16.37 9.84 8.87
C PRO A 116 -15.10 9.05 9.20
N ALA A 117 -14.60 9.17 10.44
CA ALA A 117 -13.41 8.47 10.90
C ALA A 117 -13.53 6.93 10.76
N SER A 118 -14.74 6.38 10.92
CA SER A 118 -15.02 4.95 10.68
C SER A 118 -14.68 4.47 9.26
N VAL A 119 -14.93 5.29 8.24
CA VAL A 119 -14.61 4.95 6.84
C VAL A 119 -13.10 4.99 6.60
N CYS A 120 -12.43 6.01 7.15
CA CYS A 120 -10.97 6.10 7.09
C CYS A 120 -10.29 4.92 7.81
N TRP A 121 -10.83 4.49 8.94
CA TRP A 121 -10.37 3.31 9.68
C TRP A 121 -10.57 2.01 8.89
N TYR A 122 -11.72 1.86 8.24
CA TYR A 122 -11.96 0.73 7.35
C TYR A 122 -10.92 0.66 6.23
N TRP A 123 -10.64 1.78 5.56
CA TRP A 123 -9.60 1.83 4.53
C TRP A 123 -8.22 1.48 5.08
N PHE A 124 -7.87 1.98 6.27
CA PHE A 124 -6.60 1.66 6.92
C PHE A 124 -6.44 0.15 7.18
N VAL A 125 -7.44 -0.46 7.83
CA VAL A 125 -7.40 -1.88 8.20
C VAL A 125 -7.41 -2.75 6.94
N SER A 126 -8.26 -2.44 5.96
CA SER A 126 -8.33 -3.18 4.70
C SER A 126 -7.00 -3.15 3.94
N SER A 127 -6.38 -1.96 3.83
CA SER A 127 -5.07 -1.82 3.17
C SER A 127 -3.97 -2.55 3.92
N THR A 128 -3.99 -2.50 5.25
CA THR A 128 -3.01 -3.23 6.09
C THR A 128 -3.16 -4.73 5.92
N MET A 129 -4.39 -5.25 5.88
CA MET A 129 -4.66 -6.67 5.65
C MET A 129 -4.20 -7.11 4.25
N GLY A 130 -4.46 -6.32 3.20
CA GLY A 130 -4.00 -6.62 1.85
C GLY A 130 -2.46 -6.61 1.72
N LEU A 131 -1.80 -5.66 2.39
CA LEU A 131 -0.35 -5.62 2.49
C LEU A 131 0.17 -6.88 3.21
N CYS A 132 -0.42 -7.22 4.35
CA CYS A 132 -0.05 -8.40 5.13
C CYS A 132 -0.21 -9.68 4.29
N GLN A 133 -1.34 -9.84 3.59
CA GLN A 133 -1.58 -10.97 2.70
C GLN A 133 -0.51 -11.07 1.61
N THR A 134 -0.17 -9.94 0.98
CA THR A 134 0.87 -9.89 -0.07
C THR A 134 2.25 -10.25 0.50
N TRP A 135 2.56 -9.74 1.68
CA TRP A 135 3.84 -9.95 2.35
C TRP A 135 4.02 -11.41 2.78
N VAL A 136 2.96 -12.00 3.35
CA VAL A 136 2.92 -13.41 3.75
C VAL A 136 3.08 -14.33 2.54
N LEU A 137 2.33 -14.10 1.45
CA LEU A 137 2.39 -14.96 0.26
C LEU A 137 3.69 -14.80 -0.55
N HIS A 138 4.35 -13.65 -0.45
CA HIS A 138 5.64 -13.43 -1.10
C HIS A 138 6.84 -13.87 -0.25
N SER A 139 6.66 -14.06 1.05
CA SER A 139 7.73 -14.53 1.94
C SER A 139 8.17 -15.95 1.56
N LYS A 140 9.47 -16.10 1.23
CA LYS A 140 10.10 -17.41 0.99
C LYS A 140 10.06 -18.29 2.24
N ALA A 141 10.15 -17.69 3.43
CA ALA A 141 10.06 -18.40 4.71
C ALA A 141 8.67 -18.99 4.94
N PHE A 142 7.62 -18.24 4.59
CA PHE A 142 6.25 -18.76 4.66
C PHE A 142 6.08 -19.91 3.67
N ARG A 143 6.50 -19.75 2.41
CA ARG A 143 6.46 -20.82 1.39
C ARG A 143 7.21 -22.09 1.80
N GLN A 144 8.35 -21.95 2.47
CA GLN A 144 9.11 -23.08 3.02
C GLN A 144 8.38 -23.76 4.18
N HIS A 145 7.66 -23.01 5.02
CA HIS A 145 6.87 -23.55 6.14
C HIS A 145 5.64 -24.35 5.66
N ILE A 146 5.01 -23.92 4.55
CA ILE A 146 3.90 -24.66 3.90
C ILE A 146 4.36 -25.67 2.84
N GLY A 147 5.67 -25.91 2.70
CA GLY A 147 6.20 -26.93 1.79
C GLY A 147 5.92 -26.68 0.30
N VAL A 148 5.62 -25.44 -0.10
CA VAL A 148 5.34 -25.09 -1.49
C VAL A 148 6.65 -25.18 -2.27
N GLN A 149 6.83 -26.27 -3.04
CA GLN A 149 8.00 -26.46 -3.89
C GLN A 149 8.10 -25.34 -4.92
N SER A 150 9.27 -24.71 -5.00
CA SER A 150 9.61 -23.81 -6.11
C SER A 150 9.58 -24.60 -7.41
N THR A 151 8.60 -24.32 -8.27
CA THR A 151 8.46 -24.94 -9.59
C THR A 151 9.77 -24.82 -10.36
N HIS A 152 10.46 -25.93 -10.55
CA HIS A 152 11.54 -26.03 -11.51
C HIS A 152 10.93 -25.92 -12.91
N THR A 153 11.07 -24.75 -13.54
CA THR A 153 10.78 -24.58 -14.96
C THR A 153 11.79 -25.43 -15.72
N ASN A 154 11.39 -26.63 -16.14
CA ASN A 154 12.15 -27.44 -17.09
C ASN A 154 12.07 -26.74 -18.46
N THR A 155 13.14 -26.03 -18.81
CA THR A 155 13.40 -25.63 -20.20
C THR A 155 13.91 -26.86 -20.95
N ASN A 156 12.99 -27.53 -21.67
CA ASN A 156 13.32 -28.34 -22.83
C ASN A 156 13.33 -27.45 -24.07
#